data_AF-A0A5N7MVF0-F1
#
_entry.id   AF-A0A5N7MVF0-F1
#
_cell.length_a   1.000
_cell.length_b   1.000
_cell.length_c   1.000
_cell.angle_alpha   90.00
_cell.angle_beta   90.00
_cell.angle_gamma   90.00
#
_symmetry.space_group_name_H-M   'P 1'
#
loop_
_entity.id
_entity.type
_entity.pdbx_description
1 polymer ?
#
loop_
_entity_poly.entity_id
_entity_poly.type
_entity_poly.pdbx_seq_one_letter_code
_entity_poly.pdbx_strand_id
1 'polypeptide(L)'
;MALSRGRLLYIIAVLISGIAVGLLMLQQPHLQQTAVPPAAWPFAVSLVLDLAIGQLAAQGRTEPLTMGDRFVAVVGAGLIVTVMVALG
;
A
#
# COMPACT_ATOMS: atom_id res chain seq x y z
N MET A 1 3.47 7.11 21.50
CA MET A 1 2.09 6.69 21.20
C MET A 1 2.14 5.27 20.66
N ALA A 2 1.52 4.30 21.33
CA ALA A 2 1.57 2.90 20.88
C ALA A 2 0.68 2.72 19.64
N LEU A 3 1.24 2.16 18.56
CA LEU A 3 0.48 1.78 17.37
C LEU A 3 -0.56 0.72 17.76
N SER A 4 -1.84 0.98 17.50
CA SER A 4 -2.88 -0.04 17.68
C SER A 4 -2.60 -1.24 16.75
N ARG A 5 -2.96 -2.47 17.17
CA ARG A 5 -2.75 -3.70 16.37
C ARG A 5 -3.36 -3.59 14.96
N GLY A 6 -4.54 -2.98 14.84
CA GLY A 6 -5.21 -2.79 13.54
C GLY A 6 -4.42 -1.88 12.60
N ARG A 7 -3.83 -0.80 13.12
CA ARG A 7 -2.97 0.12 12.35
C ARG A 7 -1.68 -0.56 11.88
N LEU A 8 -1.06 -1.37 12.74
CA LEU A 8 0.14 -2.13 12.37
C LEU A 8 -0.17 -3.13 11.24
N LEU A 9 -1.29 -3.87 11.34
CA LEU A 9 -1.71 -4.82 10.32
C LEU A 9 -1.99 -4.13 8.98
N TYR A 10 -2.61 -2.95 8.99
CA TYR A 10 -2.83 -2.15 7.79
C TYR A 10 -1.51 -1.76 7.12
N ILE A 11 -0.59 -1.16 7.89
CA ILE A 11 0.72 -0.74 7.36
C ILE A 11 1.45 -1.94 6.76
N ILE A 12 1.47 -3.08 7.46
CA ILE A 12 2.10 -4.30 6.97
C ILE A 12 1.43 -4.79 5.67
N ALA A 13 0.10 -4.81 5.60
CA ALA A 13 -0.62 -5.24 4.40
C ALA A 13 -0.30 -4.37 3.19
N VAL A 14 -0.25 -3.04 3.37
CA VAL A 14 0.12 -2.10 2.31
C VAL A 14 1.58 -2.28 1.89
N LEU A 15 2.51 -2.45 2.83
CA LEU A 15 3.92 -2.70 2.50
C LEU A 15 4.11 -4.01 1.73
N ILE A 16 3.45 -5.10 2.15
CA ILE A 16 3.45 -6.39 1.43
C ILE A 16 2.90 -6.20 0.01
N SER A 17 1.85 -5.39 -0.16
CA SER A 17 1.33 -5.11 -1.49
C SER A 17 2.33 -4.37 -2.37
N GLY A 18 3.13 -3.45 -1.80
CA GLY A 18 4.24 -2.81 -2.50
C GLY A 18 5.29 -3.81 -2.97
N ILE A 19 5.67 -4.78 -2.13
CA ILE A 19 6.59 -5.85 -2.52
C ILE A 19 6.00 -6.69 -3.66
N ALA A 20 4.74 -7.11 -3.54
CA ALA A 20 4.07 -7.92 -4.54
C ALA A 20 4.00 -7.20 -5.90
N VAL A 21 3.63 -5.92 -5.90
CA VAL A 21 3.63 -5.06 -7.09
C VAL A 21 5.04 -4.94 -7.69
N GLY A 22 6.05 -4.68 -6.85
CA GLY A 22 7.44 -4.58 -7.30
C GLY A 22 7.94 -5.86 -7.98
N LEU A 23 7.66 -7.03 -7.38
CA LEU A 23 7.98 -8.33 -7.99
C LEU A 23 7.27 -8.55 -9.32
N LEU A 24 5.99 -8.18 -9.40
CA LEU A 24 5.18 -8.33 -10.62
C LEU A 24 5.73 -7.46 -11.76
N MET A 25 6.14 -6.22 -11.44
CA MET A 25 6.76 -5.30 -12.40
C MET A 25 8.15 -5.73 -12.87
N LEU A 26 8.91 -6.43 -12.02
CA LEU A 26 10.19 -7.03 -12.40
C LEU A 26 10.00 -8.25 -13.31
N GLN A 27 8.99 -9.09 -13.04
CA GLN A 27 8.67 -10.25 -13.86
C GLN A 27 8.03 -9.87 -15.20
N GLN A 28 7.34 -8.73 -15.25
CA GLN A 28 6.60 -8.27 -16.42
C GLN A 28 6.99 -6.83 -16.80
N PRO A 29 8.16 -6.63 -17.45
CA PRO A 29 8.69 -5.30 -17.77
C PRO A 29 7.76 -4.47 -18.67
N HIS A 30 6.91 -5.13 -19.46
CA HIS A 30 5.90 -4.48 -20.29
C HIS A 30 4.85 -3.70 -19.47
N LEU A 31 4.63 -4.07 -18.20
CA LEU A 31 3.73 -3.33 -17.31
C LEU A 31 4.32 -1.99 -16.84
N GLN A 32 5.65 -1.83 -16.88
CA GLN A 32 6.31 -0.56 -16.54
C GLN A 32 6.05 0.53 -17.58
N GLN A 33 5.68 0.16 -18.81
CA GLN A 33 5.38 1.07 -19.91
C GLN A 33 3.88 1.41 -20.01
N THR A 34 3.07 0.94 -19.06
CA THR A 34 1.65 1.27 -19.03
C THR A 34 1.43 2.72 -18.62
N ALA A 35 0.22 3.23 -18.85
CA ALA A 35 -0.15 4.60 -18.51
C ALA A 35 -0.06 4.90 -16.99
N VAL A 36 0.00 3.87 -16.15
CA VAL A 36 0.10 3.99 -14.69
C VAL A 36 1.52 3.65 -14.26
N PRO A 37 2.28 4.62 -13.70
CA PRO A 37 3.63 4.36 -13.21
C PRO A 37 3.61 3.26 -12.13
N PRO A 38 4.64 2.38 -12.07
CA PRO A 38 4.76 1.35 -11.04
C PRO A 38 4.52 1.86 -9.61
N ALA A 39 5.07 3.04 -9.28
CA ALA A 39 4.93 3.67 -7.97
C ALA A 39 3.50 4.13 -7.62
N ALA A 40 2.58 4.23 -8.59
CA ALA A 40 1.18 4.61 -8.36
C ALA A 40 0.29 3.41 -7.99
N TRP A 41 0.71 2.18 -8.26
CA TRP A 41 -0.05 0.98 -7.91
C TRP A 41 -0.26 0.77 -6.41
N PRO A 42 0.74 1.01 -5.54
CA PRO A 42 0.54 0.99 -4.09
C PRO A 42 -0.54 1.96 -3.59
N PHE A 43 -0.72 3.10 -4.26
CA PHE A 43 -1.80 4.04 -3.93
C PHE A 43 -3.17 3.47 -4.28
N ALA A 44 -3.32 2.82 -5.44
CA ALA A 44 -4.57 2.15 -5.80
C ALA A 44 -4.92 1.03 -4.79
N VAL A 45 -3.93 0.25 -4.36
CA VAL A 45 -4.15 -0.79 -3.32
C VAL A 45 -4.53 -0.15 -1.98
N SER A 46 -3.88 0.95 -1.59
CA SER A 46 -4.23 1.70 -0.38
C SER A 46 -5.65 2.23 -0.42
N LEU A 47 -6.15 2.69 -1.57
CA LEU A 47 -7.54 3.15 -1.70
C LEU A 47 -8.55 2.02 -1.51
N VAL A 48 -8.27 0.84 -2.06
CA VAL A 48 -9.13 -0.35 -1.87
C VAL A 48 -9.15 -0.78 -0.40
N LEU A 49 -7.99 -0.78 0.26
CA LEU A 49 -7.88 -1.09 1.68
C LEU A 49 -8.55 -0.02 2.56
N ASP A 50 -8.41 1.26 2.21
CA ASP A 50 -9.08 2.36 2.90
C ASP A 50 -10.61 2.24 2.80
N LEU A 51 -11.13 1.85 1.64
CA LEU A 51 -12.56 1.60 1.47
C LEU A 51 -13.01 0.42 2.34
N ALA A 52 -12.29 -0.70 2.32
CA ALA A 52 -12.60 -1.87 3.13
C ALA A 52 -12.56 -1.56 4.64
N ILE A 53 -11.54 -0.83 5.10
CA ILE A 53 -11.38 -0.48 6.51
C ILE A 53 -12.38 0.61 6.92
N GLY A 54 -12.69 1.56 6.03
CA GLY A 54 -13.74 2.54 6.26
C GLY A 54 -15.11 1.89 6.47
N GLN A 55 -15.43 0.85 5.69
CA GLN A 55 -16.65 0.04 5.86
C GLN A 55 -16.64 -0.71 7.19
N LEU A 56 -15.52 -1.35 7.56
CA LEU A 56 -15.39 -2.05 8.84
C LEU A 56 -15.45 -1.11 10.05
N ALA A 57 -14.90 0.10 9.92
CA ALA A 57 -14.96 1.14 10.94
C ALA A 57 -16.39 1.69 11.10
N ALA A 58 -17.12 1.88 9.99
CA ALA A 58 -18.53 2.28 10.02
C ALA A 58 -19.43 1.24 10.72
N GLN A 59 -19.04 -0.04 10.68
CA GLN A 59 -19.68 -1.14 11.41
C GLN A 59 -19.24 -1.26 12.88
N GLY A 60 -18.39 -0.34 13.37
CA GLY A 60 -17.87 -0.35 14.74
C GLY A 60 -16.88 -1.50 15.03
N ARG A 61 -16.41 -2.20 13.99
CA ARG A 61 -15.51 -3.36 14.14
C ARG A 61 -14.04 -2.98 14.27
N THR A 62 -13.66 -1.78 13.83
CA THR A 62 -12.26 -1.32 13.82
C THR A 62 -12.17 0.18 14.06
N GLU A 63 -11.06 0.65 14.67
CA GLU A 63 -10.78 2.08 14.76
C GLU A 63 -10.52 2.68 13.35
N PRO A 64 -11.02 3.90 13.07
CA PRO A 64 -10.70 4.58 11.83
C PRO A 64 -9.20 4.89 11.74
N LEU A 65 -8.63 4.64 10.57
CA LEU A 65 -7.24 4.97 10.25
C LEU A 65 -6.99 6.49 10.30
N THR A 66 -5.84 6.88 10.85
CA THR A 66 -5.41 8.28 10.80
C THR A 66 -4.81 8.60 9.43
N MET A 67 -4.88 9.87 9.02
CA MET A 67 -4.21 10.32 7.78
C MET A 67 -2.71 10.02 7.80
N GLY A 68 -2.06 10.10 8.97
CA GLY A 68 -0.63 9.82 9.13
C GLY A 68 -0.29 8.36 8.84
N ASP A 69 -1.09 7.42 9.34
CA ASP A 69 -0.86 5.97 9.10
C ASP A 69 -1.00 5.63 7.61
N ARG A 70 -1.99 6.24 6.94
CA ARG A 70 -2.19 6.10 5.49
C ARG A 70 -0.99 6.61 4.69
N PHE A 71 -0.50 7.79 5.04
CA PHE A 71 0.64 8.41 4.36
C PHE A 71 1.90 7.56 4.50
N VAL A 72 2.23 7.09 5.71
CA VAL A 72 3.41 6.26 5.96
C VAL A 72 3.34 4.95 5.17
N ALA A 73 2.17 4.31 5.14
CA ALA A 73 1.97 3.06 4.41
C ALA A 73 2.15 3.23 2.90
N VAL A 74 1.51 4.24 2.30
CA VAL A 74 1.59 4.51 0.84
C VAL A 74 2.99 4.91 0.42
N VAL A 75 3.63 5.85 1.15
CA VAL A 75 4.98 6.31 0.84
C VAL A 75 5.97 5.16 0.98
N GLY A 76 5.87 4.37 2.06
CA GLY A 76 6.72 3.21 2.26
C GLY A 76 6.60 2.20 1.12
N ALA A 77 5.37 1.86 0.72
CA ALA A 77 5.14 0.91 -0.36
C ALA A 77 5.58 1.46 -1.74
N GLY A 78 5.36 2.76 -2.01
CA GLY A 78 5.84 3.42 -3.21
C GLY A 78 7.37 3.43 -3.33
N LEU A 79 8.07 3.70 -2.20
CA LEU A 79 9.52 3.63 -2.14
C LEU A 79 10.02 2.20 -2.39
N ILE A 80 9.38 1.19 -1.79
CA ILE A 80 9.73 -0.22 -2.03
C ILE A 80 9.64 -0.55 -3.53
N VAL A 81 8.51 -0.26 -4.18
CA VAL A 81 8.33 -0.52 -5.61
C VAL A 81 9.39 0.20 -6.43
N THR A 82 9.64 1.48 -6.14
CA THR A 82 10.62 2.30 -6.87
C THR A 82 12.03 1.72 -6.74
N VAL A 83 12.45 1.36 -5.53
CA VAL A 83 13.76 0.76 -5.28
C VAL A 83 13.88 -0.59 -5.99
N MET A 84 12.84 -1.44 -5.92
CA MET A 84 12.86 -2.74 -6.58
C MET A 84 12.97 -2.64 -8.09
N VAL A 85 12.20 -1.76 -8.71
CA VAL A 85 12.24 -1.54 -10.16
C VAL A 85 13.55 -0.85 -10.59
N ALA A 86 14.15 -0.01 -9.74
CA ALA A 86 15.42 0.65 -10.06
C ALA A 86 16.64 -0.28 -9.92
N LEU A 87 16.58 -1.30 -9.06
CA LEU A 87 17.71 -2.19 -8.75
C LEU A 87 17.61 -3.59 -9.40
N GLY A 88 16.44 -4.00 -9.89
CA GLY A 88 16.21 -5.28 -10.55
C GLY A 88 16.06 -5.16 -12.05
#